data_AF-A0A1B1ZU31-F1
#
_entry.id   AF-A0A1B1ZU31-F1
#
_cell.length_a   1.000
_cell.length_b   1.000
_cell.length_c   1.000
_cell.angle_alpha   90.00
_cell.angle_beta   90.00
_cell.angle_gamma   90.00
#
_symmetry.space_group_name_H-M   'P 1'
#
loop_
_entity.id
_entity.type
_entity.pdbx_description
1 polymer ?
#
loop_
_entity_poly.entity_id
_entity_poly.type
_entity_poly.pdbx_seq_one_letter_code
_entity_poly.pdbx_strand_id
1 'polypeptide(L)' 'MTRDLLCERCYNPIDRTREPMRVRTHGGVLPDGAPVRTHVHALPCARPDTGEWDRSRRGLSPAAVRHAAAQADHR' A
#
# COMPACT_ATOMS: atom_id res chain seq x y z
N MET A 1 6.89 16.67 -2.70
CA MET A 1 5.79 15.69 -2.86
C MET A 1 5.91 14.70 -1.72
N THR A 2 5.08 14.84 -0.69
CA THR A 2 5.04 13.87 0.41
C THR A 2 4.55 12.56 -0.20
N ARG A 3 5.37 11.50 -0.19
CA ARG A 3 4.92 10.17 -0.63
C ARG A 3 3.78 9.77 0.30
N ASP A 4 2.56 9.74 -0.23
CA ASP A 4 1.41 9.27 0.54
C ASP A 4 1.65 7.83 0.98
N LEU A 5 1.61 7.59 2.30
CA LEU A 5 1.75 6.25 2.85
C LEU A 5 0.43 5.51 2.62
N LEU A 6 0.49 4.37 1.95
CA LEU A 6 -0.69 3.57 1.66
C LEU A 6 -0.85 2.44 2.68
N CYS A 7 -2.10 2.24 3.12
CA CYS A 7 -2.44 1.11 3.97
C CYS A 7 -2.36 -0.21 3.17
N GLU A 8 -1.67 -1.24 3.70
CA GLU A 8 -1.59 -2.56 3.05
C GLU A 8 -2.92 -3.31 2.97
N ARG A 9 -3.93 -2.92 3.77
CA ARG A 9 -5.23 -3.62 3.86
C ARG A 9 -6.26 -3.12 2.85
N CYS A 10 -6.42 -1.80 2.73
CA CYS A 10 -7.44 -1.18 1.87
C CYS A 10 -6.84 -0.36 0.72
N TYR A 11 -5.52 -0.20 0.69
CA TYR A 11 -4.78 0.56 -0.34
C TYR A 11 -5.15 2.05 -0.44
N ASN A 12 -5.79 2.59 0.59
CA ASN A 12 -6.06 4.02 0.71
C ASN A 12 -4.90 4.75 1.41
N PRO A 13 -4.75 6.07 1.15
CA PRO A 13 -3.79 6.90 1.87
C PRO A 13 -4.06 6.95 3.37
N ILE A 14 -3.00 6.91 4.17
CA ILE A 14 -3.04 7.12 5.62
C ILE A 14 -2.80 8.60 5.88
N ASP A 15 -3.84 9.30 6.32
CA ASP A 15 -3.72 10.68 6.78
C ASP A 15 -3.20 10.71 8.22
N ARG A 16 -1.89 11.01 8.34
CA ARG A 16 -1.19 11.10 9.64
C ARG A 16 -1.68 12.23 10.54
N THR A 17 -2.47 13.17 10.02
CA THR A 17 -3.09 14.24 10.82
C THR A 17 -4.41 13.79 11.44
N ARG A 18 -5.04 12.75 10.88
CA ARG A 18 -6.34 12.24 11.32
C ARG A 18 -6.25 10.93 12.11
N GLU A 19 -5.17 10.18 11.95
CA GLU A 19 -4.93 8.98 12.73
C GLU A 19 -3.44 8.70 12.98
N PRO A 20 -3.09 8.05 14.10
CA PRO A 20 -1.74 7.57 14.31
C PRO A 20 -1.38 6.49 13.28
N MET A 21 -0.12 6.47 12.85
CA MET A 21 0.37 5.47 11.90
C MET A 21 0.68 4.16 12.61
N ARG A 22 0.19 3.03 12.09
CA ARG A 22 0.65 1.70 12.52
C ARG A 22 1.54 1.06 11.46
N VAL A 23 2.58 0.40 11.93
CA VAL A 23 3.55 -0.31 11.09
C VAL A 23 3.42 -1.79 11.36
N ARG A 24 3.41 -2.59 10.29
CA ARG A 24 3.47 -4.04 10.37
C ARG A 24 4.81 -4.50 9.82
N THR A 25 5.55 -5.23 10.64
CA THR A 25 6.77 -5.93 10.23
C THR A 25 6.40 -7.28 9.64
N HIS A 26 6.96 -7.58 8.48
CA HIS A 26 6.81 -8.86 7.80
C HIS A 26 8.02 -9.74 8.05
N GLY A 27 7.84 -11.05 7.89
CA GLY A 27 8.96 -12.00 7.86
C GLY A 27 9.77 -11.79 6.58
N GLY A 28 10.93 -11.15 6.68
CA GLY A 28 11.81 -10.85 5.56
C GLY A 28 12.65 -9.60 5.78
N VAL A 29 13.74 -9.49 5.04
CA VAL A 29 14.64 -8.34 5.06
C VAL A 29 14.81 -7.76 3.66
N LEU A 30 14.97 -6.45 3.59
CA LEU A 30 15.36 -5.71 2.41
C LEU A 30 16.85 -5.98 2.09
N PRO A 31 17.33 -5.61 0.89
CA PRO A 31 18.73 -5.82 0.50
C PRO A 31 19.77 -5.14 1.42
N ASP A 32 19.35 -4.10 2.15
CA ASP A 32 20.16 -3.41 3.17
C ASP A 32 20.11 -4.09 4.56
N GLY A 33 19.44 -5.23 4.67
CA GLY A 33 19.24 -5.96 5.92
C GLY A 33 18.13 -5.42 6.81
N ALA A 34 17.46 -4.32 6.42
CA ALA A 34 16.36 -3.78 7.21
C ALA A 34 15.12 -4.69 7.12
N PRO A 35 14.35 -4.87 8.20
CA PRO A 35 13.15 -5.69 8.16
C PRO A 35 12.10 -5.08 7.23
N VAL A 36 11.42 -5.92 6.45
CA VAL A 36 10.35 -5.48 5.56
C VAL A 36 9.19 -4.96 6.40
N ARG A 37 8.82 -3.69 6.18
CA ARG A 37 7.76 -3.00 6.92
C ARG A 37 6.72 -2.42 5.96
N THR A 38 5.47 -2.48 6.38
CA THR A 38 4.33 -1.87 5.68
C THR A 38 3.52 -1.04 6.65
N HIS A 39 2.64 -0.19 6.12
CA HIS A 39 1.81 0.71 6.91
C HIS A 39 0.36 0.22 6.91
N VAL A 40 -0.33 0.36 8.03
CA VAL A 40 -1.76 0.11 8.17
C VAL A 40 -2.44 1.25 8.90
N HIS A 41 -3.71 1.49 8.60
CA HIS A 41 -4.55 2.36 9.41
C HIS A 41 -4.56 1.88 10.87
N ALA A 42 -4.47 2.83 11.80
CA ALA A 42 -4.75 2.55 13.21
C ALA A 42 -6.24 2.41 13.48
N LEU A 43 -7.06 3.10 12.68
CA LEU A 43 -8.51 2.99 12.69
C LEU A 43 -9.00 1.86 11.77
N PRO A 44 -10.24 1.38 11.92
CA PRO A 44 -10.83 0.44 10.99
C PRO A 44 -10.73 0.94 9.55
N CYS A 45 -10.25 0.08 8.66
CA CYS A 45 -10.14 0.44 7.26
C CYS A 45 -11.53 0.64 6.64
N ALA A 46 -11.66 1.64 5.78
CA ALA A 46 -12.77 1.70 4.84
C ALA A 46 -12.72 0.48 3.90
N ARG A 47 -13.86 0.20 3.22
CA ARG A 47 -13.93 -0.86 2.22
C ARG A 47 -12.78 -0.69 1.22
N PRO A 48 -12.03 -1.76 0.89
CA PRO A 48 -10.93 -1.67 -0.06
C PRO A 48 -11.43 -1.03 -1.35
N ASP A 49 -10.78 0.03 -1.79
CA ASP A 49 -11.11 0.63 -3.07
C ASP A 49 -10.50 -0.25 -4.17
N THR A 50 -11.36 -1.09 -4.74
CA THR A 50 -11.08 -1.98 -5.88
C THR A 50 -11.45 -1.34 -7.22
N GLY A 51 -11.76 -0.04 -7.25
CA GLY A 51 -12.22 0.68 -8.44
C GLY A 51 -11.25 0.63 -9.63
N GLU A 52 -11.70 1.16 -10.78
CA GLU A 52 -10.86 1.26 -11.98
C GLU A 52 -9.52 1.93 -11.68
N TRP A 53 -8.49 1.35 -12.26
CA TRP A 53 -7.11 1.67 -12.01
C TRP A 53 -6.75 3.12 -12.37
N ASP A 54 -6.38 3.92 -11.37
CA ASP A 54 -5.83 5.27 -11.56
C ASP A 54 -4.30 5.29 -11.36
N ARG A 55 -3.54 5.41 -12.47
CA ARG A 55 -2.07 5.52 -12.44
C ARG A 55 -1.56 6.71 -11.64
N SER A 56 -2.29 7.82 -11.63
CA SER A 56 -1.85 9.05 -10.96
C SER A 56 -1.95 8.94 -9.44
N ARG A 57 -2.85 8.09 -8.93
CA ARG A 57 -3.05 7.85 -7.49
C ARG A 57 -2.33 6.61 -6.95
N ARG A 58 -2.14 5.56 -7.77
CA ARG A 58 -1.77 4.21 -7.28
C ARG A 58 -0.48 3.63 -7.84
N GLY A 59 0.27 4.37 -8.67
CA GLY A 59 1.37 3.86 -9.50
C GLY A 59 2.53 3.13 -8.82
N LEU A 60 2.61 3.10 -7.48
CA LEU A 60 3.65 2.40 -6.70
C LEU A 60 3.09 1.52 -5.58
N SER A 61 1.77 1.30 -5.52
CA SER A 61 1.16 0.48 -4.46
C SER A 61 1.41 -1.02 -4.66
N PRO A 62 1.40 -1.86 -3.61
CA PRO A 62 1.46 -3.32 -3.78
C PRO A 62 0.26 -3.88 -4.54
N ALA A 63 -0.95 -3.31 -4.38
CA ALA A 63 -2.09 -3.59 -5.26
C ALA A 63 -1.75 -3.25 -6.71
N ALA A 64 -0.92 -2.22 -6.90
CA ALA A 64 -0.46 -1.86 -8.21
C ALA A 64 0.48 -2.83 -8.87
N VAL A 65 1.47 -3.31 -8.14
CA VAL A 65 2.33 -4.38 -8.62
C VAL A 65 1.51 -5.64 -8.95
N ARG A 66 0.51 -6.00 -8.13
CA ARG A 66 -0.34 -7.17 -8.38
C ARG A 66 -1.26 -7.02 -9.59
N HIS A 67 -1.90 -5.86 -9.76
CA HIS A 67 -2.76 -5.62 -10.92
C HIS A 67 -1.95 -5.57 -12.22
N ALA A 68 -0.78 -4.92 -12.21
CA ALA A 68 0.11 -4.89 -13.37
C ALA A 68 0.64 -6.29 -13.72
N ALA A 69 0.99 -7.11 -12.72
CA ALA A 69 1.36 -8.50 -12.92
C ALA A 69 0.22 -9.32 -13.54
N ALA A 70 -1.00 -9.19 -13.00
CA ALA A 70 -2.17 -9.88 -13.52
C ALA A 70 -2.50 -9.48 -14.98
N GLN A 71 -2.25 -8.24 -15.40
CA GLN A 71 -2.43 -7.82 -16.80
C GLN A 71 -1.30 -8.31 -17.72
N ALA A 72 -0.07 -8.46 -17.20
CA ALA A 72 1.05 -9.00 -17.96
C ALA A 72 0.88 -10.50 -18.26
N ASP A 73 0.25 -11.26 -17.36
CA ASP A 73 -0.03 -12.69 -17.53
C ASP A 73 -1.19 -12.98 -18.51
N HIS A 74 -1.98 -11.95 -18.87
CA HIS A 74 -3.13 -12.05 -19.77
C HIS A 74 -2.82 -11.62 -21.22
N ARG A 75 -1.55 -11.38 -21.55
CA ARG A 75 -1.08 -10.99 -22.89
C ARG A 75 -0.36 -12.14 -23.58
#